data_AF-A0A968RWN6-F1
#
_entry.id   AF-A0A968RWN6-F1
#
_cell.length_a   1.000
_cell.length_b   1.000
_cell.length_c   1.000
_cell.angle_alpha   90.00
_cell.angle_beta   90.00
_cell.angle_gamma   90.00
#
_symmetry.space_group_name_H-M   'P 1'
#
loop_
_entity.id
_entity.type
_entity.pdbx_description
1 polymer ?
#
loop_
_entity_poly.entity_id
_entity_poly.type
_entity_poly.pdbx_seq_one_letter_code
_entity_poly.pdbx_strand_id
1 'polypeptide(L)' 'MRINKEIPSAPEFKTFNMGHHVGLSLEQEYELLSILSEEDRQDYMLEHLERLIPIVKDMETLRKRVQMNGHFKNIIPPNV' A
#
# COMPACT_ATOMS: atom_id res chain seq x y z
N MET A 1 -5.45 0.99 -3.78
CA MET A 1 -4.77 2.29 -3.61
C MET A 1 -3.90 2.51 -4.84
N ARG A 2 -4.02 3.62 -5.58
CA ARG A 2 -3.14 3.89 -6.75
C ARG A 2 -2.19 5.02 -6.35
N ILE A 3 -0.93 4.69 -6.12
CA ILE A 3 0.11 5.67 -5.83
C ILE A 3 0.68 6.13 -7.18
N ASN A 4 0.34 7.35 -7.59
CA ASN A 4 0.82 7.94 -8.84
C ASN A 4 2.03 8.85 -8.60
N LYS A 5 3.00 8.36 -7.82
CA LYS A 5 4.24 9.09 -7.51
C LYS A 5 5.39 8.37 -8.19
N GLU A 6 6.12 9.09 -9.05
CA GLU A 6 7.34 8.58 -9.64
C GLU A 6 8.40 8.35 -8.56
N ILE A 7 9.10 7.23 -8.65
CA ILE A 7 10.18 6.89 -7.73
C ILE A 7 11.45 7.53 -8.28
N PRO A 8 12.07 8.48 -7.55
CA PRO A 8 13.29 9.12 -7.99
C PRO A 8 14.47 8.13 -8.03
N SER A 9 15.52 8.48 -8.76
CA SER A 9 16.77 7.72 -8.75
C SER A 9 17.42 7.72 -7.34
N ALA A 10 18.26 6.73 -7.04
CA ALA A 10 18.83 6.56 -5.69
C ALA A 10 19.50 7.85 -5.11
N PRO A 11 20.26 8.66 -5.87
CA PRO A 11 20.84 9.90 -5.35
C PRO A 11 19.81 10.96 -4.94
N GLU A 12 18.64 10.95 -5.59
CA GLU A 12 17.54 11.90 -5.39
C GLU A 12 16.48 11.37 -4.42
N PHE A 13 16.59 10.10 -4.02
CA PHE A 13 15.66 9.47 -3.10
C PHE A 13 15.78 10.10 -1.71
N LYS A 14 14.63 10.50 -1.16
CA LYS A 14 14.49 11.03 0.19
C LYS A 14 13.23 10.45 0.81
N THR A 15 13.39 9.84 1.99
CA THR A 15 12.28 9.23 2.74
C THR A 15 11.17 10.22 3.07
N PHE A 16 11.49 11.48 3.38
CA PHE A 16 10.47 12.53 3.61
C PHE A 16 9.57 12.81 2.40
N ASN A 17 10.08 12.66 1.17
CA ASN A 17 9.26 12.85 -0.04
C ASN A 17 8.28 11.69 -0.25
N MET A 18 8.62 10.51 0.29
CA MET A 18 7.90 9.26 0.08
C MET A 18 6.95 8.91 1.22
N GLY A 19 7.19 9.39 2.45
CA GLY A 19 6.43 9.03 3.66
C GLY A 19 4.90 9.11 3.48
N HIS A 20 4.39 10.21 2.95
CA HIS A 20 2.96 10.42 2.73
C HIS A 20 2.33 9.51 1.66
N HIS A 21 3.14 8.85 0.85
CA HIS A 21 2.67 8.01 -0.26
C HIS A 21 2.66 6.52 0.08
N VAL A 22 3.31 6.09 1.17
CA VAL A 22 3.50 4.67 1.48
C VAL A 22 2.51 4.12 2.53
N GLY A 23 1.44 4.88 2.82
CA GLY A 23 0.37 4.41 3.69
C GLY A 23 0.77 4.31 5.16
N LEU A 24 1.64 5.21 5.62
CA LEU A 24 1.90 5.41 7.05
C LEU A 24 0.62 5.94 7.72
N SER A 25 0.41 5.57 8.99
CA SER A 25 -0.52 6.28 9.85
C SER A 25 0.02 7.67 10.19
N LEU A 26 -0.83 8.57 10.67
CA LEU A 26 -0.40 9.90 11.12
C LEU A 26 0.68 9.84 12.21
N GLU A 27 0.58 8.86 13.12
CA GLU A 27 1.57 8.62 14.17
C GLU A 27 2.91 8.17 13.58
N GLN A 28 2.88 7.24 12.62
CA GLN A 28 4.09 6.77 11.94
C GLN A 28 4.75 7.86 11.10
N GLU A 29 3.98 8.77 10.49
CA GLU A 29 4.52 9.94 9.81
C GLU A 29 5.25 10.87 10.80
N TYR A 30 4.67 11.08 11.98
CA TYR A 30 5.30 11.85 13.04
C TYR A 30 6.59 11.20 13.57
N GLU A 31 6.58 9.87 13.74
CA GLU A 31 7.79 9.11 14.08
C GLU A 31 8.88 9.29 13.02
N LEU A 32 8.54 9.12 11.74
CA LEU A 32 9.48 9.32 10.62
C LEU A 32 10.12 10.72 10.65
N LEU A 33 9.32 11.77 10.94
CA LEU A 33 9.81 13.15 11.08
C LEU A 33 10.76 13.35 12.26
N SER A 34 10.68 12.50 13.28
CA SER A 34 11.50 12.56 14.49
C SER A 34 12.84 11.83 14.35
N ILE A 35 12.98 10.94 13.36
CA ILE A 35 14.21 10.21 13.08
C ILE A 35 15.18 11.13 12.32
N LEU A 36 16.40 11.31 12.84
CA LEU A 36 17.40 12.24 12.28
C LEU A 36 18.23 11.62 11.14
N SER A 37 18.62 10.35 11.27
CA SER A 37 19.39 9.64 10.25
C SER A 37 18.52 9.28 9.04
N GLU A 38 19.02 9.52 7.83
CA GLU A 38 18.33 9.06 6.62
C GLU A 38 18.33 7.55 6.50
N GLU A 39 19.38 6.87 6.97
CA GLU A 39 19.48 5.41 6.99
C GLU A 39 18.40 4.81 7.90
N ASP A 40 18.29 5.28 9.14
CA ASP A 40 17.26 4.83 10.07
C ASP A 40 15.84 5.09 9.54
N ARG A 41 15.63 6.21 8.82
CA ARG A 41 14.33 6.47 8.15
C ARG A 41 14.07 5.48 7.02
N GLN A 42 15.09 5.08 6.27
CA GLN A 42 14.97 4.10 5.20
C GLN A 42 14.62 2.73 5.78
N ASP A 43 15.28 2.31 6.85
CA ASP A 43 14.99 1.06 7.55
C ASP A 43 13.57 1.07 8.14
N TYR A 44 13.18 2.16 8.79
CA TYR A 44 11.81 2.34 9.31
C TYR A 44 10.75 2.21 8.19
N MET A 45 10.98 2.89 7.07
CA MET A 45 10.08 2.83 5.91
C MET A 45 10.04 1.44 5.28
N LEU A 46 11.19 0.77 5.18
CA LEU A 46 11.30 -0.58 4.64
C LEU A 46 10.51 -1.57 5.50
N GLU A 47 10.70 -1.55 6.81
CA GLU A 47 10.00 -2.44 7.73
C GLU A 47 8.47 -2.26 7.66
N HIS A 48 8.01 -1.01 7.59
CA HIS A 48 6.59 -0.71 7.38
C HIS A 48 6.06 -1.28 6.07
N LEU A 49 6.79 -1.10 4.97
CA LEU A 49 6.41 -1.60 3.65
C LEU A 49 6.38 -3.14 3.61
N GLU A 50 7.36 -3.80 4.22
CA GLU A 50 7.40 -5.27 4.30
C GLU A 50 6.17 -5.84 5.02
N ARG A 51 5.68 -5.14 6.06
CA ARG A 51 4.44 -5.50 6.76
C ARG A 51 3.19 -5.17 5.96
N LEU A 52 3.16 -4.02 5.28
CA LEU A 52 1.96 -3.51 4.60
C LEU A 52 1.69 -4.19 3.25
N ILE A 53 2.73 -4.46 2.46
CA ILE A 53 2.62 -5.08 1.13
C ILE A 53 1.80 -6.39 1.13
N PRO A 54 2.04 -7.37 2.01
CA PRO A 54 1.26 -8.61 2.02
C PRO A 54 -0.22 -8.35 2.33
N ILE A 55 -0.53 -7.47 3.28
CA ILE A 55 -1.90 -7.09 3.65
C ILE A 55 -2.63 -6.50 2.45
N VAL A 56 -2.00 -5.57 1.74
CA VAL A 56 -2.60 -4.94 0.54
C VAL A 56 -2.82 -5.96 -0.58
N LYS A 57 -1.88 -6.89 -0.79
CA LYS A 57 -2.03 -7.98 -1.78
C LYS A 57 -3.22 -8.89 -1.46
N ASP A 58 -3.41 -9.22 -0.20
CA ASP A 58 -4.53 -10.05 0.26
C ASP A 58 -5.86 -9.31 0.09
N MET A 59 -5.92 -8.02 0.43
CA MET A 59 -7.09 -7.17 0.22
C MET A 59 -7.48 -7.07 -1.27
N GLU A 60 -6.51 -6.88 -2.16
CA GLU A 60 -6.75 -6.88 -3.61
C GLU A 60 -7.25 -8.24 -4.12
N THR A 61 -6.72 -9.35 -3.58
CA THR A 61 -7.19 -10.70 -3.89
C THR A 61 -8.63 -10.92 -3.44
N LEU A 62 -8.97 -10.50 -2.23
CA LEU A 62 -10.33 -10.56 -1.70
C LEU A 62 -11.29 -9.71 -2.54
N ARG A 63 -10.88 -8.49 -2.92
CA ARG A 63 -11.67 -7.60 -3.78
C ARG A 63 -12.00 -8.26 -5.12
N LYS A 64 -11.04 -8.93 -5.77
CA LYS A 64 -11.27 -9.68 -7.01
C LYS A 64 -12.28 -10.81 -6.82
N ARG A 65 -12.18 -11.58 -5.72
CA ARG A 65 -13.14 -12.66 -5.40
C ARG A 65 -14.55 -12.15 -5.19
N VAL A 66 -14.71 -11.07 -4.42
CA VAL A 66 -16.03 -10.46 -4.19
C VAL A 66 -16.66 -9.96 -5.50
N GLN A 67 -15.86 -9.41 -6.43
CA GLN A 67 -16.36 -9.01 -7.74
C GLN A 67 -16.90 -10.19 -8.57
N MET A 68 -16.29 -11.38 -8.46
CA MET A 68 -16.78 -12.59 -9.12
C MET A 68 -18.16 -13.03 -8.59
N ASN A 69 -18.44 -12.82 -7.30
CA ASN A 69 -19.77 -13.13 -6.73
C ASN A 69 -20.88 -12.21 -7.28
N GLY A 70 -20.55 -10.99 -7.70
CA GLY A 70 -21.50 -10.11 -8.41
C GLY A 70 -21.89 -10.61 -9.80
N HIS A 71 -21.05 -11.44 -10.43
CA HIS A 71 -21.30 -12.03 -11.75
C HIS A 71 -22.43 -13.09 -11.72
N PHE A 72 -22.66 -13.74 -10.58
CA PHE A 72 -23.69 -14.77 -10.40
C PHE A 72 -25.12 -14.23 -10.28
N LYS A 73 -25.33 -12.91 -10.10
CA LYS A 73 -26.69 -12.35 -9.98
C LYS A 73 -27.51 -12.37 -11.27
N ASN A 74 -26.89 -12.63 -12.43
CA ASN A 74 -27.55 -12.62 -13.74
C ASN A 74 -27.62 -14.00 -14.41
N ILE A 75 -27.55 -15.09 -13.63
CA ILE A 75 -27.85 -16.41 -14.18
C ILE A 75 -29.37 -16.58 -14.09
N ILE A 76 -30.06 -16.41 -15.22
CA ILE A 76 -31.46 -16.80 -15.34
C ILE A 76 -31.50 -18.31 -15.09
N PRO A 77 -32.22 -18.81 -14.07
CA PRO A 77 -32.29 -20.23 -13.83
C PRO A 77 -32.88 -20.93 -15.06
N PRO A 78 -32.34 -22.10 -15.47
CA PRO A 78 -32.93 -22.85 -16.56
C PRO A 78 -34.38 -23.21 -16.19
N ASN A 79 -35.32 -22.89 -17.09
CA ASN A 79 -36.73 -23.20 -16.92
C ASN A 79 -36.89 -24.71 -16.70
N VAL A 80 -37.29 -25.09 -15.49
CA VAL A 80 -37.86 -26.41 -15.16
C VAL A 80 -39.36 -26.35 -15.18
#